data_AF-A0AAJ6BHJ8-F1
#
_entry.id   AF-A0AAJ6BHJ8-F1
#
_cell.length_a   1.000
_cell.length_b   1.000
_cell.length_c   1.000
_cell.angle_alpha   90.00
_cell.angle_beta   90.00
_cell.angle_gamma   90.00
#
_symmetry.space_group_name_H-M   'P 1'
#
loop_
_entity.id
_entity.type
_entity.pdbx_description
1 polymer ?
#
loop_
_entity_poly.entity_id
_entity_poly.type
_entity_poly.pdbx_seq_one_letter_code
_entity_poly.pdbx_strand_id
1 'polypeptide(L)'
;MNAKRPVNAGDKKIDLFLMIAAHTTLLIGIYQWIAGPWGLKNIMNIGMGEVMKNSAFRFWAVEHLVGMLIAIVLITVGRGAVKRATSAAAHKKAFWCFLIALVVVLASVPWPFREAIARPLFPGMH
;
A
#
# COMPACT_ATOMS: atom_id res chain seq x y z
N MET A 1 -13.61 30.50 12.87
CA MET A 1 -14.49 29.57 13.60
C MET A 1 -14.23 28.16 13.08
N ASN A 2 -13.40 27.36 13.74
CA ASN A 2 -13.15 25.98 13.29
C ASN A 2 -14.02 25.04 14.14
N ALA A 3 -15.26 24.81 13.69
CA ALA A 3 -16.20 23.96 14.39
C ALA A 3 -15.67 22.52 14.40
N LYS A 4 -15.23 22.04 15.57
CA LYS A 4 -14.90 20.63 15.78
C LYS A 4 -16.18 19.81 15.60
N ARG A 5 -16.37 19.22 14.42
CA ARG A 5 -17.45 18.25 14.22
C ARG A 5 -17.19 17.05 15.14
N PRO A 6 -18.14 16.66 16.00
CA PRO A 6 -17.99 15.47 16.81
C PRO A 6 -17.89 14.24 15.90
N VAL A 7 -16.97 13.33 16.22
CA VAL A 7 -16.79 12.06 15.51
C VAL A 7 -18.11 11.29 15.56
N ASN A 8 -18.75 11.11 14.40
CA ASN A 8 -20.04 10.45 14.32
C ASN A 8 -19.86 8.93 14.25
N ALA A 9 -20.93 8.17 14.50
CA ALA A 9 -20.96 6.72 14.32
C ALA A 9 -20.59 6.30 12.89
N GLY A 10 -20.87 7.15 11.88
CA GLY A 10 -20.45 6.94 10.49
C GLY A 10 -18.93 6.92 10.32
N ASP A 11 -18.22 7.86 10.94
CA ASP A 11 -16.76 7.95 10.86
C ASP A 11 -16.09 6.71 11.44
N LYS A 12 -16.62 6.19 12.55
CA LYS A 12 -16.13 4.95 13.18
C LYS A 12 -16.27 3.73 12.25
N LYS A 13 -17.36 3.65 11.48
CA LYS A 13 -17.58 2.57 10.52
C LYS A 13 -16.60 2.67 9.35
N ILE A 14 -16.43 3.86 8.77
CA ILE A 14 -15.48 4.10 7.67
C ILE A 14 -14.07 3.68 8.08
N ASP A 15 -13.67 4.10 9.28
CA ASP A 15 -12.34 3.81 9.80
C ASP A 15 -12.15 2.29 10.03
N LEU A 16 -13.19 1.58 10.51
CA LEU A 16 -13.17 0.12 10.64
C LEU A 16 -13.04 -0.58 9.28
N PHE A 17 -13.82 -0.17 8.28
CA PHE A 17 -13.73 -0.72 6.93
C PHE A 17 -12.37 -0.48 6.30
N LEU A 18 -11.79 0.72 6.46
CA LEU A 18 -10.43 1.02 6.00
C LEU A 18 -9.41 0.04 6.59
N MET A 19 -9.54 -0.31 7.88
CA MET A 19 -8.62 -1.26 8.48
C MET A 19 -8.78 -2.68 7.99
N ILE A 20 -10.02 -3.15 7.86
CA ILE A 20 -10.29 -4.48 7.32
C ILE A 20 -9.74 -4.54 5.90
N ALA A 21 -10.06 -3.56 5.05
CA ALA A 21 -9.57 -3.48 3.69
C ALA A 21 -8.04 -3.50 3.63
N ALA A 22 -7.34 -2.64 4.39
CA ALA A 22 -5.88 -2.57 4.37
C ALA A 22 -5.21 -3.90 4.78
N HIS A 23 -5.73 -4.59 5.81
CA HIS A 23 -5.20 -5.89 6.23
C HIS A 23 -5.55 -7.00 5.24
N THR A 24 -6.74 -6.99 4.66
CA THR A 24 -7.10 -7.95 3.61
C THR A 24 -6.22 -7.76 2.38
N THR A 25 -5.94 -6.52 1.95
CA THR A 25 -5.01 -6.25 0.84
C THR A 25 -3.59 -6.69 1.18
N LEU A 26 -3.14 -6.57 2.43
CA LEU A 26 -1.84 -7.11 2.87
C LEU A 26 -1.78 -8.64 2.69
N LEU A 27 -2.79 -9.36 3.18
CA LEU A 27 -2.85 -10.81 3.09
C LEU A 27 -2.89 -11.29 1.64
N ILE A 28 -3.70 -10.63 0.80
CA ILE A 28 -3.76 -10.90 -0.64
C ILE A 28 -2.40 -10.62 -1.29
N GLY A 29 -1.74 -9.51 -0.94
CA GLY A 29 -0.43 -9.16 -1.46
C GLY A 29 0.66 -10.18 -1.11
N ILE A 30 0.69 -10.64 0.14
CA ILE A 30 1.62 -11.71 0.59
C ILE A 30 1.34 -13.00 -0.17
N TYR A 31 0.08 -13.39 -0.30
CA TYR A 31 -0.30 -14.57 -1.07
C TYR A 31 0.17 -14.47 -2.53
N GLN A 32 -0.06 -13.33 -3.19
CA GLN A 32 0.42 -13.10 -4.55
C GLN A 32 1.95 -13.11 -4.66
N TRP A 33 2.66 -12.61 -3.65
CA TRP A 33 4.11 -12.63 -3.63
C TRP A 33 4.67 -14.05 -3.51
N ILE A 34 4.04 -14.92 -2.71
CA ILE A 34 4.46 -16.33 -2.54
C ILE A 34 4.02 -17.21 -3.71
N ALA A 35 2.74 -17.16 -4.09
CA ALA A 35 2.16 -18.05 -5.09
C ALA A 35 2.39 -17.56 -6.53
N GLY A 36 2.56 -16.26 -6.71
CA GLY A 36 2.67 -15.61 -8.00
C GLY A 36 4.03 -15.78 -8.68
N PRO A 37 4.08 -15.61 -10.02
CA PRO A 37 5.29 -15.83 -10.79
C PRO A 37 6.38 -14.76 -10.57
N TRP A 38 6.01 -13.55 -10.12
CA TRP A 38 6.90 -12.39 -10.07
C TRP A 38 7.53 -12.11 -8.70
N GLY A 39 7.11 -12.81 -7.64
CA GLY A 39 7.62 -12.66 -6.28
C GLY A 39 8.67 -13.72 -5.95
N LEU A 40 8.33 -14.63 -5.04
CA LEU A 40 9.23 -15.67 -4.54
C LEU A 40 9.71 -16.62 -5.65
N LYS A 41 8.82 -17.03 -6.56
CA LYS A 41 9.18 -17.88 -7.71
C LYS A 41 10.23 -17.23 -8.61
N ASN A 42 10.13 -15.92 -8.82
CA ASN A 42 11.12 -15.20 -9.61
C ASN A 42 12.50 -15.25 -8.94
N ILE A 43 12.55 -14.99 -7.62
CA ILE A 43 13.79 -15.07 -6.84
C ILE A 43 14.40 -16.49 -6.88
N MET A 44 13.57 -17.54 -6.77
CA MET A 44 14.05 -18.92 -6.82
C MET A 44 14.56 -19.33 -8.21
N ASN A 45 13.98 -18.81 -9.28
CA ASN A 45 14.32 -19.22 -10.65
C ASN A 45 15.59 -18.55 -11.18
N ILE A 46 15.78 -17.25 -10.93
CA ILE A 46 16.91 -16.47 -11.47
C ILE A 46 17.93 -16.06 -10.40
N GLY A 47 17.63 -16.27 -9.11
CA GLY A 47 18.49 -15.93 -7.99
C GLY A 47 18.46 -14.44 -7.63
N MET A 48 18.68 -14.12 -6.34
CA MET A 48 18.65 -12.73 -5.87
C MET A 48 19.66 -11.82 -6.58
N GLY A 49 20.82 -12.35 -6.98
CA GLY A 49 21.85 -11.57 -7.67
C GLY A 49 21.37 -11.00 -9.01
N GLU A 50 20.65 -11.79 -9.81
CA GLU A 50 20.12 -11.35 -11.11
C GLU A 50 18.84 -10.51 -10.97
N VAL A 51 17.99 -10.85 -9.99
CA VAL A 51 16.81 -10.03 -9.66
C VAL A 51 17.21 -8.60 -9.31
N MET A 52 18.31 -8.40 -8.58
CA MET A 52 18.78 -7.07 -8.18
C MET A 52 19.43 -6.29 -9.31
N LYS A 53 19.98 -6.98 -10.32
CA LYS A 53 20.58 -6.37 -11.51
C LYS A 53 19.52 -5.82 -12.47
N ASN A 54 18.40 -6.52 -12.62
CA ASN A 54 17.33 -6.10 -13.50
C ASN A 54 16.30 -5.23 -12.76
N SER A 55 16.16 -3.97 -13.18
CA SER A 55 15.24 -3.00 -12.56
C SER A 55 13.78 -3.46 -12.57
N ALA A 56 13.34 -4.20 -13.59
CA ALA A 56 11.98 -4.71 -13.67
C ALA A 56 11.72 -5.79 -12.61
N PHE A 57 12.61 -6.78 -12.51
CA PHE A 57 12.48 -7.86 -11.54
C PHE A 57 12.63 -7.38 -10.10
N ARG A 58 13.55 -6.45 -9.84
CA ARG A 58 13.73 -5.83 -8.52
C ARG A 58 12.48 -5.13 -8.03
N PHE A 59 11.79 -4.41 -8.92
CA PHE A 59 10.56 -3.73 -8.57
C PHE A 59 9.49 -4.70 -8.08
N TRP A 60 9.22 -5.76 -8.83
CA TRP A 60 8.17 -6.73 -8.48
C TRP A 60 8.51 -7.58 -7.26
N ALA A 61 9.76 -8.03 -7.16
CA ALA A 61 10.19 -8.92 -6.10
C ALA A 61 10.36 -8.21 -4.76
N VAL A 62 10.81 -6.94 -4.76
CA VAL A 62 11.23 -6.24 -3.55
C VAL A 62 10.57 -4.87 -3.41
N GLU A 63 10.77 -3.94 -4.35
CA GLU A 63 10.37 -2.53 -4.15
C GLU A 63 8.86 -2.36 -3.98
N HIS A 64 8.06 -3.12 -4.74
CA HIS A 64 6.60 -3.12 -4.66
C HIS A 64 6.13 -3.65 -3.30
N LEU A 65 6.64 -4.82 -2.87
CA LEU A 65 6.27 -5.41 -1.59
C LEU A 65 6.63 -4.48 -0.42
N VAL A 66 7.84 -3.91 -0.44
CA VAL A 66 8.33 -2.99 0.59
C VAL A 66 7.50 -1.70 0.62
N GLY A 67 7.19 -1.12 -0.54
CA GLY A 67 6.33 0.07 -0.62
C GLY A 67 4.93 -0.17 -0.06
N MET A 68 4.31 -1.30 -0.41
CA MET A 68 2.98 -1.67 0.11
C MET A 68 3.00 -1.89 1.63
N LEU A 69 4.05 -2.53 2.17
CA LEU A 69 4.23 -2.70 3.62
C LEU A 69 4.36 -1.35 4.33
N ILE A 70 5.17 -0.42 3.80
CA ILE A 70 5.32 0.93 4.37
C ILE A 70 3.98 1.66 4.38
N ALA A 71 3.21 1.58 3.29
CA ALA A 71 1.89 2.21 3.21
C ALA A 71 0.93 1.67 4.29
N ILE A 72 0.91 0.36 4.51
CA ILE A 72 0.05 -0.27 5.52
C ILE A 72 0.46 0.12 6.94
N VAL A 73 1.76 0.18 7.22
CA VAL A 73 2.26 0.67 8.52
C VAL A 73 1.83 2.12 8.75
N LEU A 74 1.95 2.99 7.74
CA LEU A 74 1.51 4.39 7.84
C LEU A 74 0.01 4.52 8.09
N ILE A 75 -0.82 3.71 7.42
CA ILE A 75 -2.28 3.67 7.64
C ILE A 75 -2.58 3.24 9.08
N THR A 76 -1.88 2.21 9.58
CA THR A 76 -2.09 1.67 10.93
C THR A 76 -1.69 2.68 12.01
N VAL A 77 -0.56 3.37 11.83
CA VAL A 77 -0.07 4.43 12.73
C VAL A 77 -1.00 5.66 12.70
N GLY A 78 -1.45 6.06 11.50
CA GLY A 78 -2.38 7.17 11.31
C GLY A 78 -3.70 6.96 12.07
N ARG A 79 -4.30 5.78 11.93
CA ARG A 79 -5.49 5.40 12.71
C ARG A 79 -5.21 5.33 14.20
N GLY A 80 -4.07 4.76 14.61
CA GLY A 80 -3.69 4.68 16.01
C GLY A 80 -3.64 6.06 16.70
N ALA A 81 -3.21 7.09 15.97
CA ALA A 81 -3.19 8.47 16.46
C ALA A 81 -4.60 9.03 16.71
N VAL A 82 -5.54 8.86 15.79
CA VAL A 82 -6.93 9.36 15.90
C VAL A 82 -7.74 8.56 16.92
N LYS A 83 -7.45 7.25 17.07
CA LYS A 83 -8.08 6.42 18.10
C LYS A 83 -7.67 6.85 19.53
N ARG A 84 -6.42 7.28 19.72
CA ARG A 84 -5.89 7.68 21.04
C ARG A 84 -6.26 9.10 21.45
N ALA A 85 -6.40 10.02 20.49
CA ALA A 85 -6.75 11.40 20.77
C ALA A 85 -7.61 12.01 19.65
N THR A 86 -8.70 12.69 20.02
CA THR A 86 -9.58 13.43 19.11
C THR A 86 -9.19 14.90 18.99
N SER A 87 -7.93 15.23 19.29
CA SER A 87 -7.41 16.58 19.18
C SER A 87 -7.20 16.96 17.70
N ALA A 88 -7.29 18.25 17.37
CA ALA A 88 -7.04 18.74 16.01
C ALA A 88 -5.63 18.35 15.51
N ALA A 89 -4.65 18.28 16.42
CA ALA A 89 -3.30 17.83 16.11
C ALA A 89 -3.24 16.33 15.71
N ALA A 90 -4.02 15.47 16.39
CA ALA A 90 -4.08 14.05 16.07
C ALA A 90 -4.74 13.80 14.69
N HIS A 91 -5.82 14.53 14.37
CA HIS A 91 -6.44 14.49 13.04
C HIS A 91 -5.50 14.98 11.94
N LYS A 92 -4.76 16.08 12.19
CA LYS A 92 -3.75 16.58 11.23
C LYS A 92 -2.64 15.56 11.00
N LYS A 93 -2.15 14.91 12.06
CA LYS A 93 -1.14 13.85 11.96
C LYS A 93 -1.64 12.68 11.11
N ALA A 94 -2.85 12.19 11.38
CA ALA A 94 -3.42 11.07 10.63
C ALA A 94 -3.66 11.43 9.16
N PHE A 95 -4.13 12.64 8.87
CA PHE A 95 -4.25 13.13 7.49
C PHE A 95 -2.93 13.04 6.73
N TRP A 96 -1.83 13.51 7.32
CA TRP A 96 -0.50 13.40 6.69
C TRP A 96 -0.04 11.94 6.55
N CYS A 97 -0.27 11.09 7.56
CA CYS A 97 0.05 9.66 7.44
C CYS A 97 -0.72 9.00 6.29
N PHE A 98 -2.01 9.28 6.14
CA PHE A 98 -2.82 8.74 5.06
C PHE A 98 -2.44 9.32 3.70
N LEU A 99 -2.09 10.60 3.63
CA LEU A 99 -1.63 11.24 2.40
C LEU A 99 -0.30 10.63 1.92
N ILE A 100 0.65 10.45 2.83
CA ILE A 100 1.94 9.82 2.50
C ILE A 100 1.71 8.36 2.09
N ALA A 101 0.86 7.62 2.81
CA ALA A 101 0.51 6.26 2.44
C ALA A 101 -0.09 6.17 1.03
N LEU A 102 -0.99 7.11 0.67
CA LEU A 102 -1.58 7.19 -0.66
C LEU A 102 -0.51 7.44 -1.73
N VAL A 103 0.41 8.38 -1.50
CA VAL A 103 1.52 8.66 -2.42
C VAL A 103 2.41 7.44 -2.60
N VAL A 104 2.73 6.72 -1.52
CA VAL A 104 3.53 5.49 -1.58
C VAL A 104 2.81 4.42 -2.41
N VAL A 105 1.51 4.21 -2.18
CA VAL A 105 0.72 3.25 -2.99
C VAL A 105 0.74 3.65 -4.45
N LEU A 106 0.50 4.92 -4.80
CA LEU A 106 0.53 5.40 -6.18
C LEU A 106 1.92 5.24 -6.81
N ALA A 107 2.99 5.44 -6.07
CA ALA A 107 4.35 5.23 -6.56
C ALA A 107 4.69 3.74 -6.75
N SER A 108 4.10 2.86 -5.94
CA SER A 108 4.25 1.40 -6.02
C SER A 108 3.33 0.74 -7.05
N VAL A 109 2.38 1.46 -7.66
CA VAL A 109 1.56 0.93 -8.75
C VAL A 109 2.38 0.87 -10.05
N PRO A 110 2.42 -0.28 -10.75
CA PRO A 110 3.10 -0.45 -12.03
C PRO A 110 2.28 0.17 -13.16
N TRP A 111 2.36 1.50 -13.31
CA TRP A 111 1.62 2.23 -14.32
C TRP A 111 1.98 1.81 -15.74
N PRO A 112 1.03 1.87 -16.69
CA PRO A 112 1.26 1.47 -18.09
C PRO A 112 2.31 2.34 -18.81
N PHE A 113 2.59 3.54 -18.31
CA PHE A 113 3.62 4.44 -18.84
C PHE A 113 5.04 4.17 -18.32
N ARG A 114 5.25 3.13 -17.49
CA ARG A 114 6.58 2.75 -17.00
C ARG A 114 7.15 1.65 -17.90
N GLU A 115 7.95 2.04 -18.90
CA GLU A 115 8.46 1.13 -19.96
C GLU A 115 9.07 -0.20 -19.46
N ALA A 116 9.70 -0.22 -18.28
CA ALA A 116 10.30 -1.43 -17.71
C ALA A 116 9.34 -2.32 -16.88
N ILE A 117 8.16 -1.83 -16.49
CA ILE A 117 7.27 -2.47 -15.50
C ILE A 117 5.79 -2.37 -15.94
N ALA A 118 5.54 -1.93 -17.18
CA ALA A 118 4.20 -1.65 -17.67
C ALA A 118 3.33 -2.91 -17.60
N ARG A 119 2.23 -2.83 -16.85
CA ARG A 119 1.13 -3.77 -17.00
C ARG A 119 -0.01 -3.12 -17.78
N PRO A 120 -0.60 -3.83 -18.75
CA PRO A 120 -1.82 -3.35 -19.40
C PRO A 120 -2.91 -3.19 -18.34
N LEU A 121 -3.65 -2.08 -18.42
CA LEU A 121 -4.78 -1.78 -17.52
C LEU A 121 -5.88 -2.84 -17.64
N PHE A 122 -6.00 -3.47 -18.80
CA PHE A 122 -6.95 -4.54 -19.10
C PHE A 122 -6.20 -5.80 -19.56
N PRO A 123 -6.01 -6.79 -18.69
CA PRO A 123 -5.48 -8.09 -19.09
C PRO A 123 -6.49 -8.81 -20.01
N GLY A 124 -6.09 -9.18 -21.23
CA GLY A 124 -6.90 -9.99 -22.14
C GLY A 124 -7.67 -9.24 -23.24
N MET A 125 -7.50 -7.93 -23.38
CA MET A 125 -7.96 -7.20 -24.58
C MET A 125 -6.83 -7.17 -25.62
N HIS A 126 -6.87 -8.12 -26.55
CA HIS A 126 -6.10 -8.14 -27.79
C HIS A 126 -7.06 -8.11 -28.98
#